data_AF-A0A8H6WLU1-F1
#
_entry.id   AF-A0A8H6WLU1-F1
#
_cell.length_a   1.000
_cell.length_b   1.000
_cell.length_c   1.000
_cell.angle_alpha   90.00
_cell.angle_beta   90.00
_cell.angle_gamma   90.00
#
_symmetry.space_group_name_H-M   'P 1'
#
loop_
_entity.id
_entity.type
_entity.pdbx_description
1 polymer ?
#
loop_
_entity_poly.entity_id
_entity_poly.type
_entity_poly.pdbx_seq_one_letter_code
_entity_poly.pdbx_strand_id
1 'polypeptide(L)'
;MSSIYSHNHDDDCSCTDPNARLSNASLEELFKQSQDGSLDPHSLSPEDIDAKMTYCLQYLQAADVPLVKNGCCTHTMGHMHARFALDILSNLAYALRPASDSPFVVRIVQSWPGISAWLEYAFRHWLVKPILNLSGHSKDSRFFTFSTVVSAMRSFVKLPPICDLLLADDRRTATYVMLGSCWLFEGEQDYKEALRNDHLLSAAEPLLDLTTYKPGPPPDLFFNCLMSNDAQHSARVALDHLAWYLNTPTPWSPPAIFVLDYHLRMVGTMIIAHQYADAIFAQHAVRSVTRILVALTSTTYEEATATGIAQAIASSLAFLSTAFPSTDGYAWVTHAIQIGLLPAMLRAQQWMGDLPEDRNAAESIKMLLRIFSLYTPFASVLRPLVHSLSHCKELGSFQDDKETQELYEQLQELVQERSTQIDTNMCCQNPECRKIDSNNDFLSCSGCFTVQYCSSECQKAHWKSAHRAECKEIQGLRAEGRFPAFSVNSEDYRTARVTAVAEIARRKAEILSVWRANPPASSAGLSLTVDFNIENPRGVISIGPPEQQPGYAEKPDLRANWDLVVSNGLHTEHVVVALMLPWGRYVGTYFMWIGISSRVETHGSAVERLIQSVEAL
;
A
#
# COMPACT_ATOMS: atom_id res chain seq x y z
N MET A 1 30.83 -38.25 1.86
CA MET A 1 30.54 -38.77 0.50
C MET A 1 31.29 -40.08 0.33
N SER A 2 30.54 -41.10 -0.07
CA SER A 2 30.86 -42.54 -0.26
C SER A 2 31.16 -43.38 0.99
N SER A 3 30.52 -44.56 1.06
CA SER A 3 30.81 -45.72 1.93
C SER A 3 30.00 -45.97 3.22
N ILE A 4 28.66 -45.86 3.22
CA ILE A 4 27.81 -46.65 4.15
C ILE A 4 26.49 -47.04 3.48
N TYR A 5 26.51 -47.87 2.43
CA TYR A 5 25.32 -48.56 1.94
C TYR A 5 25.75 -49.89 1.30
N SER A 6 25.81 -50.94 2.12
CA SER A 6 25.74 -52.31 1.62
C SER A 6 25.12 -53.18 2.71
N HIS A 7 23.80 -53.32 2.70
CA HIS A 7 23.17 -54.55 3.16
C HIS A 7 21.92 -54.83 2.33
N ASN A 8 22.02 -55.91 1.57
CA ASN A 8 20.93 -56.58 0.89
C ASN A 8 19.96 -57.15 1.93
N HIS A 9 18.68 -56.96 1.70
CA HIS A 9 17.67 -57.93 2.11
C HIS A 9 16.72 -58.14 0.93
N ASP A 10 16.92 -59.27 0.26
CA ASP A 10 15.87 -59.96 -0.49
C ASP A 10 14.89 -60.55 0.54
N ASP A 11 13.59 -60.32 0.34
CA ASP A 11 12.56 -61.30 0.69
C ASP A 11 11.34 -61.09 -0.24
N ASP A 12 11.01 -62.19 -0.92
CA ASP A 12 9.91 -62.35 -1.87
C ASP A 12 8.53 -62.13 -1.21
N CYS A 13 7.73 -61.22 -1.79
CA CYS A 13 6.28 -61.28 -1.67
C CYS A 13 5.64 -60.84 -2.99
N SER A 14 5.14 -61.82 -3.75
CA SER A 14 4.45 -61.63 -5.01
C SER A 14 3.04 -61.08 -4.79
N CYS A 15 2.95 -59.76 -4.68
CA CYS A 15 1.74 -58.99 -4.96
C CYS A 15 2.01 -58.27 -6.28
N THR A 16 1.17 -58.40 -7.30
CA THR A 16 1.27 -57.55 -8.49
C THR A 16 1.01 -56.09 -8.07
N ASP A 17 2.09 -55.37 -7.79
CA ASP A 17 2.11 -54.01 -7.28
C ASP A 17 1.94 -53.00 -8.43
N PRO A 18 0.91 -52.13 -8.41
CA PRO A 18 0.83 -51.03 -9.36
C PRO A 18 2.03 -50.06 -9.30
N ASN A 19 2.90 -50.15 -8.28
CA ASN A 19 4.14 -49.37 -8.15
C ASN A 19 5.35 -49.91 -8.93
N ALA A 20 5.21 -50.94 -9.78
CA ALA A 20 6.34 -51.51 -10.52
C ALA A 20 7.07 -50.51 -11.47
N ARG A 21 6.48 -49.34 -11.78
CA ARG A 21 7.15 -48.25 -12.51
C ARG A 21 8.05 -47.36 -11.62
N LEU A 22 7.83 -47.33 -10.30
CA LEU A 22 8.61 -46.52 -9.34
C LEU A 22 9.81 -47.27 -8.73
N SER A 23 9.96 -48.57 -9.02
CA SER A 23 11.00 -49.43 -8.43
C SER A 23 12.45 -49.00 -8.73
N ASN A 24 12.67 -48.03 -9.63
CA ASN A 24 14.00 -47.62 -10.06
C ASN A 24 14.47 -46.24 -9.56
N ALA A 25 13.63 -45.42 -8.91
CA ALA A 25 14.07 -44.09 -8.41
C ALA A 25 13.73 -43.91 -6.93
N SER A 26 14.74 -43.58 -6.12
CA SER A 26 14.55 -43.26 -4.69
C SER A 26 13.80 -41.93 -4.51
N LEU A 27 13.16 -41.71 -3.36
CA LEU A 27 12.53 -40.42 -3.03
C LEU A 27 13.53 -39.25 -3.12
N GLU A 28 14.80 -39.48 -2.77
CA GLU A 28 15.91 -38.54 -2.92
C GLU A 28 16.17 -38.19 -4.39
N GLU A 29 16.10 -39.17 -5.29
CA GLU A 29 16.29 -38.97 -6.72
C GLU A 29 15.13 -38.20 -7.34
N LEU A 30 13.90 -38.51 -6.94
CA LEU A 30 12.72 -37.73 -7.35
C LEU A 30 12.79 -36.29 -6.85
N PHE A 31 13.22 -36.08 -5.61
CA PHE A 31 13.42 -34.74 -5.06
C PHE A 31 14.50 -33.98 -5.84
N LYS A 32 15.63 -34.63 -6.17
CA LYS A 32 16.69 -34.04 -6.98
C LYS A 32 16.18 -33.65 -8.37
N GLN A 33 15.43 -34.54 -9.02
CA GLN A 33 14.80 -34.26 -10.32
C GLN A 33 13.82 -33.09 -10.26
N SER A 34 13.11 -32.96 -9.13
CA SER A 34 12.21 -31.85 -8.88
C SER A 34 12.94 -30.52 -8.71
N GLN A 35 14.11 -30.53 -8.05
CA GLN A 35 14.91 -29.33 -7.79
C GLN A 35 15.69 -28.84 -9.02
N ASP A 36 16.17 -29.75 -9.87
CA ASP A 36 16.89 -29.40 -11.10
C ASP A 36 15.98 -29.21 -12.33
N GLY A 37 14.66 -29.35 -12.14
CA GLY A 37 13.65 -29.18 -13.18
C GLY A 37 13.59 -30.32 -14.20
N SER A 38 14.34 -31.41 -14.01
CA SER A 38 14.26 -32.58 -14.88
C SER A 38 12.97 -33.40 -14.68
N LEU A 39 12.27 -33.23 -13.56
CA LEU A 39 10.92 -33.71 -13.36
C LEU A 39 9.92 -32.74 -14.00
N ASP A 40 9.74 -32.78 -15.32
CA ASP A 40 8.72 -32.00 -16.04
C ASP A 40 7.33 -32.62 -15.88
N PRO A 41 6.41 -32.03 -15.09
CA PRO A 41 5.10 -32.62 -14.81
C PRO A 41 4.20 -32.71 -16.04
N HIS A 42 4.41 -31.87 -17.06
CA HIS A 42 3.64 -31.89 -18.31
C HIS A 42 4.04 -33.03 -19.25
N SER A 43 5.24 -33.58 -19.06
CA SER A 43 5.74 -34.74 -19.82
C SER A 43 5.27 -36.09 -19.25
N LEU A 44 4.74 -36.10 -18.03
CA LEU A 44 4.33 -37.33 -17.33
C LEU A 44 2.94 -37.78 -17.77
N SER A 45 2.74 -39.10 -17.87
CA SER A 45 1.40 -39.64 -18.07
C SER A 45 0.56 -39.47 -16.79
N PRO A 46 -0.79 -39.41 -16.89
CA PRO A 46 -1.66 -39.35 -15.71
C PRO A 46 -1.41 -40.50 -14.72
N GLU A 47 -1.05 -41.69 -15.22
CA GLU A 47 -0.69 -42.86 -14.39
C GLU A 47 0.61 -42.62 -13.60
N ASP A 48 1.62 -42.01 -14.23
CA ASP A 48 2.90 -41.76 -13.58
C ASP A 48 2.79 -40.63 -12.54
N ILE A 49 1.93 -39.63 -12.80
CA ILE A 49 1.58 -38.59 -11.82
C ILE A 49 0.90 -39.25 -10.61
N ASP A 50 -0.10 -40.11 -10.83
CA ASP A 50 -0.84 -40.80 -9.77
C ASP A 50 0.08 -41.70 -8.92
N ALA A 51 1.00 -42.42 -9.57
CA ALA A 51 2.00 -43.25 -8.89
C ALA A 51 2.92 -42.40 -8.01
N LYS A 52 3.53 -41.34 -8.56
CA LYS A 52 4.44 -40.44 -7.82
C LYS A 52 3.72 -39.77 -6.65
N MET A 53 2.47 -39.34 -6.83
CA MET A 53 1.65 -38.80 -5.75
C MET A 53 1.43 -39.83 -4.64
N THR A 54 0.97 -41.03 -5.01
CA THR A 54 0.67 -42.10 -4.05
C THR A 54 1.91 -42.44 -3.23
N TYR A 55 3.06 -42.50 -3.88
CA TYR A 55 4.34 -42.71 -3.22
C TYR A 55 4.69 -41.58 -2.23
N CYS A 56 4.54 -40.32 -2.61
CA CYS A 56 4.80 -39.19 -1.70
C CYS A 56 3.85 -39.19 -0.49
N LEU A 57 2.55 -39.47 -0.70
CA LEU A 57 1.55 -39.44 0.35
C LEU A 57 1.76 -40.51 1.44
N GLN A 58 2.45 -41.62 1.12
CA GLN A 58 2.83 -42.63 2.12
C GLN A 58 3.73 -42.05 3.23
N TYR A 59 4.52 -41.02 2.94
CA TYR A 59 5.42 -40.37 3.90
C TYR A 59 4.77 -39.20 4.65
N LEU A 60 3.51 -38.88 4.36
CA LEU A 60 2.79 -37.73 4.92
C LEU A 60 1.60 -38.14 5.79
N GLN A 61 1.69 -39.27 6.49
CA GLN A 61 0.65 -39.70 7.41
C GLN A 61 0.72 -38.92 8.73
N ALA A 62 -0.44 -38.54 9.28
CA ALA A 62 -0.51 -37.80 10.54
C ALA A 62 0.07 -38.57 11.74
N ALA A 63 -0.06 -39.91 11.72
CA ALA A 63 0.46 -40.79 12.76
C ALA A 63 1.99 -40.81 12.82
N ASP A 64 2.66 -40.47 11.72
CA ASP A 64 4.11 -40.47 11.62
C ASP A 64 4.72 -39.14 12.07
N VAL A 65 3.89 -38.13 12.38
CA VAL A 65 4.35 -36.85 12.92
C VAL A 65 4.93 -37.08 14.32
N PRO A 66 6.22 -36.76 14.54
CA PRO A 66 6.88 -37.06 15.80
C PRO A 66 6.28 -36.32 17.00
N LEU A 67 6.06 -37.06 18.09
CA LEU A 67 5.73 -36.49 19.38
C LEU A 67 6.98 -35.89 20.02
N VAL A 68 7.09 -34.56 20.04
CA VAL A 68 8.20 -33.87 20.70
C VAL A 68 8.01 -33.95 22.23
N LYS A 69 8.55 -35.00 22.86
CA LYS A 69 8.72 -35.06 24.32
C LYS A 69 10.14 -34.61 24.67
N ASN A 70 10.25 -33.51 25.43
CA ASN A 70 11.50 -33.05 26.06
C ASN A 70 12.72 -32.87 25.13
N GLY A 71 12.52 -32.34 23.91
CA GLY A 71 13.63 -31.88 23.07
C GLY A 71 14.46 -32.96 22.35
N CYS A 72 14.15 -34.24 22.51
CA CYS A 72 14.79 -35.34 21.76
C CYS A 72 13.81 -35.90 20.73
N CYS A 73 14.04 -35.63 19.44
CA CYS A 73 13.34 -36.34 18.36
C CYS A 73 13.96 -37.73 18.16
N THR A 74 13.15 -38.79 18.20
CA THR A 74 13.62 -40.18 18.06
C THR A 74 13.65 -40.73 16.64
N HIS A 75 13.40 -39.93 15.58
CA HIS A 75 13.54 -40.39 14.18
C HIS A 75 14.07 -39.28 13.26
N THR A 76 15.31 -39.39 12.79
CA THR A 76 15.96 -38.39 11.91
C THR A 76 15.64 -38.57 10.42
N MET A 77 15.38 -39.80 9.95
CA MET A 77 15.08 -40.08 8.54
C MET A 77 13.65 -39.71 8.12
N GLY A 78 12.66 -39.89 9.00
CA GLY A 78 11.25 -39.60 8.68
C GLY A 78 10.98 -38.14 8.33
N HIS A 79 11.69 -37.20 8.97
CA HIS A 79 11.56 -35.77 8.67
C HIS A 79 12.05 -35.41 7.26
N MET A 80 13.16 -36.03 6.81
CA MET A 80 13.72 -35.77 5.48
C MET A 80 12.79 -36.31 4.39
N HIS A 81 12.23 -37.51 4.58
CA HIS A 81 11.27 -38.07 3.63
C HIS A 81 9.97 -37.27 3.54
N ALA A 82 9.39 -36.87 4.69
CA ALA A 82 8.22 -36.00 4.69
C ALA A 82 8.50 -34.66 3.98
N ARG A 83 9.71 -34.11 4.16
CA ARG A 83 10.12 -32.90 3.47
C ARG A 83 10.24 -33.08 1.95
N PHE A 84 10.89 -34.13 1.49
CA PHE A 84 10.99 -34.44 0.05
C PHE A 84 9.61 -34.68 -0.57
N ALA A 85 8.75 -35.41 0.13
CA ALA A 85 7.38 -35.66 -0.30
C ALA A 85 6.57 -34.36 -0.43
N LEU A 86 6.69 -33.43 0.53
CA LEU A 86 6.05 -32.12 0.44
C LEU A 86 6.53 -31.34 -0.78
N ASP A 87 7.84 -31.26 -1.00
CA ASP A 87 8.41 -30.52 -2.13
C ASP A 87 7.93 -31.06 -3.48
N ILE A 88 7.98 -32.38 -3.66
CA ILE A 88 7.52 -33.05 -4.89
C ILE A 88 6.02 -32.80 -5.12
N LEU A 89 5.17 -32.98 -4.10
CA LEU A 89 3.73 -32.73 -4.22
C LEU A 89 3.42 -31.27 -4.53
N SER A 90 4.20 -30.34 -3.96
CA SER A 90 4.05 -28.90 -4.18
C SER A 90 4.37 -28.55 -5.63
N ASN A 91 5.46 -29.08 -6.17
CA ASN A 91 5.88 -28.86 -7.56
C ASN A 91 4.89 -29.48 -8.56
N LEU A 92 4.40 -30.69 -8.29
CA LEU A 92 3.34 -31.32 -9.10
C LEU A 92 2.06 -30.48 -9.09
N ALA A 93 1.59 -30.05 -7.92
CA ALA A 93 0.38 -29.23 -7.80
C ALA A 93 0.53 -27.86 -8.51
N TYR A 94 1.70 -27.23 -8.40
CA TYR A 94 1.99 -25.93 -9.01
C TYR A 94 1.99 -26.00 -10.54
N ALA A 95 2.69 -26.99 -11.11
CA ALA A 95 2.82 -27.13 -12.55
C ALA A 95 1.52 -27.57 -13.22
N LEU A 96 0.82 -28.55 -12.63
CA LEU A 96 -0.35 -29.16 -13.26
C LEU A 96 -1.61 -28.29 -13.19
N ARG A 97 -1.71 -27.38 -12.22
CA ARG A 97 -2.92 -26.56 -11.93
C ARG A 97 -4.22 -27.35 -12.10
N PRO A 98 -4.37 -28.48 -11.39
CA PRO A 98 -5.41 -29.45 -11.66
C PRO A 98 -6.80 -28.89 -11.34
N ALA A 99 -7.81 -29.31 -12.12
CA ALA A 99 -9.21 -28.97 -11.85
C ALA A 99 -9.65 -29.46 -10.47
N SER A 100 -10.59 -28.75 -9.84
CA SER A 100 -11.00 -29.01 -8.45
C SER A 100 -11.60 -30.40 -8.23
N ASP A 101 -12.19 -30.98 -9.26
CA ASP A 101 -12.80 -32.32 -9.28
C ASP A 101 -11.84 -33.42 -9.76
N SER A 102 -10.60 -33.07 -10.09
CA SER A 102 -9.61 -34.05 -10.56
C SER A 102 -9.28 -35.10 -9.48
N PRO A 103 -8.96 -36.34 -9.89
CA PRO A 103 -8.48 -37.38 -8.96
C PRO A 103 -7.28 -36.92 -8.12
N PHE A 104 -6.42 -36.07 -8.70
CA PHE A 104 -5.30 -35.43 -8.00
C PHE A 104 -5.79 -34.66 -6.77
N VAL A 105 -6.71 -33.71 -6.96
CA VAL A 105 -7.21 -32.84 -5.88
C VAL A 105 -7.96 -33.66 -4.85
N VAL A 106 -8.79 -34.61 -5.27
CA VAL A 106 -9.54 -35.50 -4.36
C VAL A 106 -8.61 -36.25 -3.41
N ARG A 107 -7.50 -36.81 -3.90
CA ARG A 107 -6.52 -37.52 -3.04
C ARG A 107 -5.78 -36.57 -2.08
N ILE A 108 -5.41 -35.37 -2.54
CA ILE A 108 -4.80 -34.36 -1.67
C ILE A 108 -5.76 -33.97 -0.54
N VAL A 109 -7.04 -33.74 -0.85
CA VAL A 109 -8.08 -33.44 0.15
C VAL A 109 -8.23 -34.58 1.15
N GLN A 110 -8.29 -35.83 0.69
CA GLN A 110 -8.39 -37.01 1.56
C GLN A 110 -7.17 -37.16 2.48
N SER A 111 -5.99 -36.80 1.99
CA SER A 111 -4.72 -36.90 2.73
C SER A 111 -4.37 -35.62 3.51
N TRP A 112 -5.21 -34.58 3.42
CA TRP A 112 -4.95 -33.27 4.01
C TRP A 112 -4.66 -33.28 5.51
N PRO A 113 -5.32 -34.11 6.36
CA PRO A 113 -4.99 -34.17 7.78
C PRO A 113 -3.51 -34.46 8.04
N GLY A 114 -2.91 -35.35 7.26
CA GLY A 114 -1.49 -35.69 7.36
C GLY A 114 -0.59 -34.60 6.80
N ILE A 115 -0.90 -34.09 5.60
CA ILE A 115 -0.16 -32.97 4.97
C ILE A 115 -0.13 -31.75 5.90
N SER A 116 -1.29 -31.36 6.43
CA SER A 116 -1.43 -30.21 7.34
C SER A 116 -0.66 -30.42 8.64
N ALA A 117 -0.65 -31.63 9.21
CA ALA A 117 0.09 -31.92 10.44
C ALA A 117 1.60 -31.83 10.22
N TRP A 118 2.11 -32.30 9.07
CA TRP A 118 3.50 -32.16 8.69
C TRP A 118 3.91 -30.71 8.40
N LEU A 119 3.05 -29.92 7.75
CA LEU A 119 3.28 -28.49 7.55
C LEU A 119 3.33 -27.71 8.87
N GLU A 120 2.39 -27.99 9.79
CA GLU A 120 2.38 -27.37 11.12
C GLU A 120 3.61 -27.78 11.94
N TYR A 121 4.01 -29.06 11.86
CA TYR A 121 5.22 -29.56 12.47
C TYR A 121 6.47 -28.85 11.92
N ALA A 122 6.62 -28.80 10.59
CA ALA A 122 7.71 -28.10 9.93
C ALA A 122 7.79 -26.63 10.36
N PHE A 123 6.65 -25.93 10.37
CA PHE A 123 6.58 -24.55 10.84
C PHE A 123 7.03 -24.40 12.30
N ARG A 124 6.42 -25.14 13.24
CA ARG A 124 6.69 -24.97 14.68
C ARG A 124 8.08 -25.41 15.09
N HIS A 125 8.59 -26.48 14.48
CA HIS A 125 9.75 -27.21 14.97
C HIS A 125 10.99 -27.06 14.09
N TRP A 126 10.84 -26.64 12.83
CA TRP A 126 11.98 -26.38 11.96
C TRP A 126 12.18 -24.87 11.74
N LEU A 127 11.11 -24.05 11.74
CA LEU A 127 11.21 -22.59 11.56
C LEU A 127 11.23 -21.83 12.89
N VAL A 128 10.23 -22.03 13.77
CA VAL A 128 10.06 -21.22 15.01
C VAL A 128 10.98 -21.66 16.16
N LYS A 129 11.11 -22.98 16.41
CA LYS A 129 11.99 -23.55 17.45
C LYS A 129 12.91 -24.59 16.83
N PRO A 130 14.11 -24.23 16.33
CA PRO A 130 14.99 -25.20 15.70
C PRO A 130 15.41 -26.28 16.71
N ILE A 131 14.87 -27.49 16.57
CA ILE A 131 15.17 -28.64 17.44
C ILE A 131 16.54 -29.29 17.12
N LEU A 132 17.13 -28.99 15.97
CA LEU A 132 18.33 -29.66 15.48
C LEU A 132 19.53 -28.72 15.44
N ASN A 133 20.39 -28.85 16.46
CA ASN A 133 21.82 -28.52 16.38
C ASN A 133 22.60 -29.77 15.90
N LEU A 134 22.01 -30.56 14.99
CA LEU A 134 22.69 -31.71 14.40
C LEU A 134 23.57 -31.18 13.26
N SER A 135 24.89 -31.20 13.50
CA SER A 135 25.98 -30.88 12.59
C SER A 135 25.94 -29.49 11.92
N GLY A 136 26.52 -28.48 12.57
CA GLY A 136 27.22 -27.35 11.90
C GLY A 136 26.51 -26.52 10.81
N HIS A 137 25.21 -26.68 10.57
CA HIS A 137 24.47 -26.09 9.44
C HIS A 137 23.17 -25.40 9.91
N SER A 138 23.26 -24.49 10.88
CA SER A 138 22.08 -23.88 11.51
C SER A 138 21.31 -22.87 10.64
N LYS A 139 21.92 -22.34 9.57
CA LYS A 139 21.29 -21.32 8.67
C LYS A 139 20.57 -21.95 7.48
N ASP A 140 21.22 -22.88 6.80
CA ASP A 140 20.66 -23.54 5.60
C ASP A 140 19.35 -24.28 5.93
N SER A 141 19.28 -24.96 7.09
CA SER A 141 18.10 -25.73 7.48
C SER A 141 16.82 -24.88 7.67
N ARG A 142 16.92 -23.62 8.15
CA ARG A 142 15.75 -22.74 8.31
C ARG A 142 15.24 -22.22 6.97
N PHE A 143 16.16 -21.78 6.09
CA PHE A 143 15.84 -21.32 4.74
C PHE A 143 15.12 -22.42 3.95
N PHE A 144 15.69 -23.61 4.00
CA PHE A 144 15.12 -24.79 3.34
C PHE A 144 13.73 -25.16 3.87
N THR A 145 13.50 -25.04 5.18
CA THR A 145 12.18 -25.23 5.79
C THR A 145 11.18 -24.19 5.30
N PHE A 146 11.57 -22.92 5.34
CA PHE A 146 10.75 -21.82 4.82
C PHE A 146 10.34 -22.10 3.37
N SER A 147 11.32 -22.45 2.52
CA SER A 147 11.10 -22.74 1.10
C SER A 147 10.09 -23.88 0.92
N THR A 148 10.23 -24.99 1.67
CA THR A 148 9.27 -26.11 1.61
C THR A 148 7.87 -25.68 2.04
N VAL A 149 7.71 -24.95 3.16
CA VAL A 149 6.38 -24.53 3.65
C VAL A 149 5.72 -23.54 2.70
N VAL A 150 6.47 -22.54 2.23
CA VAL A 150 5.94 -21.49 1.35
C VAL A 150 5.64 -22.03 -0.05
N SER A 151 6.51 -22.88 -0.61
CA SER A 151 6.25 -23.57 -1.88
C SER A 151 4.98 -24.42 -1.80
N ALA A 152 4.85 -25.22 -0.75
CA ALA A 152 3.64 -26.03 -0.52
C ALA A 152 2.38 -25.18 -0.42
N MET A 153 2.43 -24.12 0.39
CA MET A 153 1.29 -23.22 0.55
C MET A 153 0.94 -22.51 -0.75
N ARG A 154 1.93 -21.98 -1.48
CA ARG A 154 1.75 -21.36 -2.80
C ARG A 154 1.01 -22.27 -3.77
N SER A 155 1.32 -23.56 -3.78
CA SER A 155 0.64 -24.52 -4.66
C SER A 155 -0.76 -24.87 -4.16
N PHE A 156 -0.90 -25.17 -2.87
CA PHE A 156 -2.14 -25.69 -2.32
C PHE A 156 -3.25 -24.64 -2.19
N VAL A 157 -2.93 -23.36 -2.00
CA VAL A 157 -3.93 -22.27 -1.99
C VAL A 157 -4.52 -21.96 -3.38
N LYS A 158 -3.98 -22.57 -4.44
CA LYS A 158 -4.61 -22.53 -5.78
C LYS A 158 -5.68 -23.61 -5.95
N LEU A 159 -5.86 -24.50 -4.96
CA LEU A 159 -6.86 -25.57 -4.98
C LEU A 159 -8.07 -25.18 -4.11
N PRO A 160 -9.24 -24.84 -4.70
CA PRO A 160 -10.41 -24.38 -3.95
C PRO A 160 -10.82 -25.27 -2.76
N PRO A 161 -10.86 -26.61 -2.88
CA PRO A 161 -11.20 -27.48 -1.74
C PRO A 161 -10.22 -27.39 -0.57
N ILE A 162 -8.94 -27.08 -0.85
CA ILE A 162 -7.92 -26.91 0.19
C ILE A 162 -8.04 -25.53 0.85
N CYS A 163 -8.36 -24.49 0.09
CA CYS A 163 -8.68 -23.18 0.67
C CYS A 163 -9.84 -23.25 1.66
N ASP A 164 -10.87 -24.04 1.35
CA ASP A 164 -12.00 -24.27 2.26
C ASP A 164 -11.57 -24.92 3.57
N LEU A 165 -10.66 -25.90 3.51
CA LEU A 165 -10.09 -26.55 4.68
C LEU A 165 -9.15 -25.63 5.48
N LEU A 166 -8.38 -24.79 4.81
CA LEU A 166 -7.47 -23.82 5.41
C LEU A 166 -8.21 -22.66 6.12
N LEU A 167 -9.38 -22.28 5.60
CA LEU A 167 -10.20 -21.18 6.09
C LEU A 167 -11.36 -21.63 7.02
N ALA A 168 -11.46 -22.92 7.33
CA ALA A 168 -12.35 -23.44 8.36
C ALA A 168 -12.09 -22.77 9.72
N ASP A 169 -13.15 -22.52 10.50
CA ASP A 169 -13.09 -21.67 11.71
C ASP A 169 -12.06 -22.14 12.75
N ASP A 170 -11.81 -23.44 12.86
CA ASP A 170 -10.84 -24.04 13.78
C ASP A 170 -9.38 -23.92 13.32
N ARG A 171 -9.14 -23.68 12.02
CA ARG A 171 -7.81 -23.65 11.40
C ARG A 171 -7.38 -22.29 10.86
N ARG A 172 -8.33 -21.41 10.53
CA ARG A 172 -8.10 -20.11 9.89
C ARG A 172 -6.99 -19.30 10.57
N THR A 173 -7.06 -19.16 11.89
CA THR A 173 -6.07 -18.41 12.67
C THR A 173 -4.68 -19.02 12.56
N ALA A 174 -4.56 -20.35 12.68
CA ALA A 174 -3.28 -21.04 12.60
C ALA A 174 -2.63 -20.91 11.21
N THR A 175 -3.44 -20.98 10.15
CA THR A 175 -2.98 -20.75 8.76
C THR A 175 -2.38 -19.36 8.59
N TYR A 176 -3.10 -18.31 9.00
CA TYR A 176 -2.60 -16.93 8.91
C TYR A 176 -1.38 -16.70 9.79
N VAL A 177 -1.36 -17.22 11.02
CA VAL A 177 -0.17 -17.12 11.92
C VAL A 177 1.05 -17.76 11.26
N MET A 178 0.91 -18.95 10.68
CA MET A 178 2.01 -19.66 10.02
C MET A 178 2.56 -18.86 8.84
N LEU A 179 1.69 -18.47 7.91
CA LEU A 179 2.10 -17.73 6.71
C LEU A 179 2.62 -16.32 7.03
N GLY A 180 2.01 -15.63 8.00
CA GLY A 180 2.49 -14.35 8.51
C GLY A 180 3.87 -14.44 9.14
N SER A 181 4.09 -15.47 9.95
CA SER A 181 5.41 -15.74 10.54
C SER A 181 6.45 -16.05 9.47
N CYS A 182 6.09 -16.79 8.42
CA CYS A 182 6.96 -16.97 7.25
C CYS A 182 7.27 -15.61 6.58
N TRP A 183 6.27 -14.77 6.35
CA TRP A 183 6.48 -13.45 5.74
C TRP A 183 7.34 -12.50 6.59
N LEU A 184 7.27 -12.60 7.92
CA LEU A 184 8.17 -11.87 8.82
C LEU A 184 9.60 -12.41 8.74
N PHE A 185 9.75 -13.73 8.73
CA PHE A 185 11.03 -14.40 8.58
C PHE A 185 11.72 -14.04 7.27
N GLU A 186 10.94 -13.90 6.19
CA GLU A 186 11.40 -13.43 4.87
C GLU A 186 12.10 -12.05 4.97
N GLY A 187 11.69 -11.22 5.93
CA GLY A 187 12.25 -9.89 6.16
C GLY A 187 13.58 -9.86 6.90
N GLU A 188 13.99 -10.96 7.53
CA GLU A 188 15.24 -11.04 8.31
C GLU A 188 16.48 -10.89 7.39
N GLN A 189 17.49 -10.13 7.84
CA GLN A 189 18.71 -9.86 7.05
C GLN A 189 19.41 -11.14 6.55
N ASP A 190 19.45 -12.18 7.37
CA ASP A 190 20.06 -13.48 7.04
C ASP A 190 19.35 -14.19 5.87
N TYR A 191 18.06 -13.93 5.63
CA TYR A 191 17.29 -14.54 4.54
C TYR A 191 17.52 -13.84 3.20
N LYS A 192 17.68 -12.51 3.21
CA LYS A 192 17.92 -11.68 2.02
C LYS A 192 19.23 -11.97 1.30
N GLU A 193 20.21 -12.56 1.99
CA GLU A 193 21.47 -13.00 1.38
C GLU A 193 21.33 -14.34 0.66
N ALA A 194 20.50 -15.25 1.16
CA ALA A 194 20.25 -16.58 0.56
C ALA A 194 19.38 -16.51 -0.70
N LEU A 195 18.41 -15.59 -0.75
CA LEU A 195 17.55 -15.31 -1.92
C LEU A 195 18.31 -14.87 -3.18
N ARG A 196 19.58 -14.46 -3.06
CA ARG A 196 20.40 -13.99 -4.19
C ARG A 196 20.77 -15.10 -5.18
N ASN A 197 20.51 -16.37 -4.85
CA ASN A 197 21.03 -17.56 -5.55
C ASN A 197 19.94 -18.56 -5.99
N ASP A 198 18.90 -18.09 -6.69
CA ASP A 198 17.85 -18.87 -7.41
C ASP A 198 16.60 -19.33 -6.63
N HIS A 199 15.43 -18.86 -7.10
CA HIS A 199 14.04 -19.05 -6.61
C HIS A 199 13.55 -18.05 -5.55
N LEU A 200 13.11 -16.87 -6.01
CA LEU A 200 12.37 -15.89 -5.21
C LEU A 200 11.00 -16.46 -4.84
N LEU A 201 10.90 -17.03 -3.64
CA LEU A 201 9.65 -17.42 -2.99
C LEU A 201 9.28 -16.37 -1.95
N SER A 202 8.02 -15.95 -1.96
CA SER A 202 7.48 -15.02 -0.97
C SER A 202 6.24 -15.62 -0.31
N ALA A 203 6.17 -15.48 1.02
CA ALA A 203 4.97 -15.86 1.76
C ALA A 203 3.82 -14.88 1.52
N ALA A 204 4.10 -13.69 0.94
CA ALA A 204 3.08 -12.71 0.56
C ALA A 204 2.09 -13.25 -0.49
N GLU A 205 2.55 -14.09 -1.43
CA GLU A 205 1.70 -14.68 -2.47
C GLU A 205 0.56 -15.54 -1.88
N PRO A 206 0.85 -16.65 -1.15
CA PRO A 206 -0.21 -17.47 -0.60
C PRO A 206 -1.05 -16.76 0.47
N LEU A 207 -0.48 -15.77 1.17
CA LEU A 207 -1.26 -14.90 2.06
C LEU A 207 -2.34 -14.13 1.31
N LEU A 208 -1.95 -13.43 0.25
CA LEU A 208 -2.88 -12.61 -0.54
C LEU A 208 -3.91 -13.48 -1.27
N ASP A 209 -3.50 -14.62 -1.83
CA ASP A 209 -4.42 -15.55 -2.48
C ASP A 209 -5.55 -15.98 -1.54
N LEU A 210 -5.22 -16.38 -0.31
CA LEU A 210 -6.20 -16.77 0.70
C LEU A 210 -7.13 -15.61 1.09
N THR A 211 -6.62 -14.38 1.14
CA THR A 211 -7.49 -13.20 1.41
C THR A 211 -8.45 -12.89 0.28
N THR A 212 -8.10 -13.23 -0.97
CA THR A 212 -8.96 -13.00 -2.14
C THR A 212 -9.91 -14.14 -2.45
N TYR A 213 -9.61 -15.37 -2.02
CA TYR A 213 -10.34 -16.59 -2.40
C TYR A 213 -11.81 -16.60 -1.93
N LYS A 214 -12.05 -16.26 -0.66
CA LYS A 214 -13.38 -16.00 -0.10
C LYS A 214 -13.32 -14.63 0.55
N PRO A 215 -14.39 -13.81 0.48
CA PRO A 215 -14.46 -12.58 1.26
C PRO A 215 -14.24 -12.94 2.72
N GLY A 216 -13.01 -12.71 3.16
CA GLY A 216 -12.55 -13.05 4.49
C GLY A 216 -13.18 -12.11 5.50
N PRO A 217 -12.85 -12.29 6.78
CA PRO A 217 -13.14 -11.25 7.75
C PRO A 217 -12.41 -9.95 7.36
N PRO A 218 -12.83 -8.78 7.88
CA PRO A 218 -12.21 -7.50 7.54
C PRO A 218 -10.68 -7.54 7.63
N PRO A 219 -9.94 -6.72 6.86
CA PRO A 219 -8.48 -6.63 6.92
C PRO A 219 -7.92 -6.59 8.35
N ASP A 220 -8.64 -5.95 9.28
CA ASP A 220 -8.30 -5.94 10.71
C ASP A 220 -8.21 -7.35 11.32
N LEU A 221 -9.12 -8.27 11.01
CA LEU A 221 -9.05 -9.64 11.51
C LEU A 221 -7.92 -10.43 10.88
N PHE A 222 -7.65 -10.22 9.59
CA PHE A 222 -6.49 -10.82 8.89
C PHE A 222 -5.19 -10.45 9.60
N PHE A 223 -4.97 -9.16 9.88
CA PHE A 223 -3.73 -8.76 10.53
C PHE A 223 -3.71 -8.97 12.04
N ASN A 224 -4.86 -9.05 12.72
CA ASN A 224 -4.91 -9.54 14.10
C ASN A 224 -4.43 -10.99 14.22
N CYS A 225 -4.61 -11.80 13.16
CA CYS A 225 -4.09 -13.16 13.11
C CYS A 225 -2.60 -13.23 12.69
N LEU A 226 -2.08 -12.27 11.93
CA LEU A 226 -0.72 -12.32 11.38
C LEU A 226 0.40 -11.98 12.39
N MET A 227 0.10 -11.19 13.42
CA MET A 227 1.12 -10.48 14.19
C MET A 227 0.82 -10.51 15.69
N SER A 228 1.82 -10.79 16.51
CA SER A 228 1.78 -10.58 17.95
C SER A 228 1.76 -9.06 18.28
N ASN A 229 0.66 -8.36 17.98
CA ASN A 229 0.36 -6.94 18.30
C ASN A 229 1.44 -5.87 18.01
N ASP A 230 2.58 -6.17 17.36
CA ASP A 230 3.63 -5.19 17.07
C ASP A 230 3.52 -4.67 15.63
N ALA A 231 2.60 -3.72 15.43
CA ALA A 231 2.40 -3.05 14.15
C ALA A 231 3.67 -2.33 13.64
N GLN A 232 4.54 -1.86 14.55
CA GLN A 232 5.78 -1.17 14.18
C GLN A 232 6.83 -2.14 13.63
N HIS A 233 6.94 -3.35 14.18
CA HIS A 233 7.77 -4.38 13.61
C HIS A 233 7.25 -4.84 12.24
N SER A 234 5.96 -5.11 12.10
CA SER A 234 5.36 -5.50 10.81
C SER A 234 5.60 -4.45 9.73
N ALA A 235 5.36 -3.17 10.06
CA ALA A 235 5.55 -2.09 9.12
C ALA A 235 7.01 -1.98 8.67
N ARG A 236 7.97 -2.11 9.59
CA ARG A 236 9.40 -2.14 9.23
C ARG A 236 9.71 -3.27 8.27
N VAL A 237 9.26 -4.49 8.57
CA VAL A 237 9.47 -5.66 7.69
C VAL A 237 8.84 -5.45 6.31
N ALA A 238 7.62 -4.90 6.26
CA ALA A 238 6.94 -4.61 5.00
C ALA A 238 7.76 -3.66 4.11
N LEU A 239 8.33 -2.61 4.70
CA LEU A 239 9.11 -1.63 3.96
C LEU A 239 10.53 -2.11 3.65
N ASP A 240 11.08 -2.98 4.50
CA ASP A 240 12.36 -3.66 4.29
C ASP A 240 12.32 -4.63 3.09
N HIS A 241 11.16 -5.22 2.80
CA HIS A 241 10.91 -6.00 1.57
C HIS A 241 10.98 -5.11 0.32
N LEU A 242 10.29 -3.96 0.35
CA LEU A 242 10.31 -2.99 -0.74
C LEU A 242 11.69 -2.35 -0.95
N ALA A 243 12.43 -2.11 0.14
CA ALA A 243 13.75 -1.47 0.09
C ALA A 243 14.78 -2.28 -0.68
N TRP A 244 14.64 -3.61 -0.76
CA TRP A 244 15.54 -4.46 -1.55
C TRP A 244 15.54 -4.07 -3.04
N TYR A 245 14.35 -3.80 -3.61
CA TYR A 245 14.19 -3.40 -5.01
C TYR A 245 14.75 -2.02 -5.30
N LEU A 246 14.79 -1.12 -4.32
CA LEU A 246 15.37 0.21 -4.50
C LEU A 246 16.90 0.22 -4.42
N ASN A 247 17.50 -0.79 -3.80
CA ASN A 247 18.94 -0.85 -3.51
C ASN A 247 19.69 -1.90 -4.35
N THR A 248 18.98 -2.76 -5.08
CA THR A 248 19.57 -3.81 -5.91
C THR A 248 19.70 -3.32 -7.36
N PRO A 249 20.89 -3.42 -7.99
CA PRO A 249 21.04 -3.13 -9.42
C PRO A 249 20.20 -4.11 -10.26
N THR A 250 19.42 -3.59 -11.21
CA THR A 250 18.58 -4.37 -12.15
C THR A 250 17.71 -5.46 -11.48
N PRO A 251 16.81 -5.11 -10.55
CA PRO A 251 16.01 -6.08 -9.79
C PRO A 251 14.80 -6.60 -10.58
N TRP A 252 14.69 -6.29 -11.87
CA TRP A 252 13.48 -6.47 -12.69
C TRP A 252 13.46 -7.82 -13.42
N SER A 253 14.01 -8.89 -12.83
CA SER A 253 13.82 -10.23 -13.41
C SER A 253 12.36 -10.65 -13.29
N PRO A 254 11.82 -11.49 -14.20
CA PRO A 254 10.40 -11.87 -14.14
C PRO A 254 9.95 -12.39 -12.76
N PRO A 255 10.66 -13.32 -12.09
CA PRO A 255 10.27 -13.78 -10.75
C PRO A 255 10.27 -12.66 -9.71
N ALA A 256 11.25 -11.75 -9.76
CA ALA A 256 11.38 -10.67 -8.81
C ALA A 256 10.25 -9.65 -8.90
N ILE A 257 9.79 -9.35 -10.13
CA ILE A 257 8.72 -8.37 -10.33
C ILE A 257 7.37 -8.89 -9.81
N PHE A 258 7.05 -10.18 -9.97
CA PHE A 258 5.82 -10.73 -9.38
C PHE A 258 5.87 -10.71 -7.86
N VAL A 259 7.04 -11.01 -7.25
CA VAL A 259 7.22 -10.90 -5.80
C VAL A 259 7.08 -9.44 -5.33
N LEU A 260 7.56 -8.47 -6.11
CA LEU A 260 7.34 -7.05 -5.83
C LEU A 260 5.86 -6.69 -5.82
N ASP A 261 5.07 -7.18 -6.80
CA ASP A 261 3.62 -6.95 -6.81
C ASP A 261 2.96 -7.45 -5.53
N TYR A 262 3.30 -8.67 -5.08
CA TYR A 262 2.79 -9.22 -3.83
C TYR A 262 3.17 -8.37 -2.61
N HIS A 263 4.41 -7.88 -2.52
CA HIS A 263 4.81 -7.00 -1.44
C HIS A 263 4.10 -5.64 -1.46
N LEU A 264 3.93 -5.03 -2.65
CA LEU A 264 3.17 -3.78 -2.80
C LEU A 264 1.72 -3.96 -2.37
N ARG A 265 1.08 -5.07 -2.77
CA ARG A 265 -0.27 -5.43 -2.34
C ARG A 265 -0.36 -5.66 -0.85
N MET A 266 0.60 -6.35 -0.23
CA MET A 266 0.66 -6.52 1.23
C MET A 266 0.68 -5.17 1.94
N VAL A 267 1.55 -4.25 1.50
CA VAL A 267 1.62 -2.89 2.07
C VAL A 267 0.31 -2.12 1.85
N GLY A 268 -0.33 -2.27 0.68
CA GLY A 268 -1.67 -1.76 0.38
C GLY A 268 -2.75 -2.29 1.32
N THR A 269 -2.78 -3.60 1.58
CA THR A 269 -3.72 -4.21 2.52
C THR A 269 -3.48 -3.72 3.95
N MET A 270 -2.22 -3.51 4.35
CA MET A 270 -1.86 -3.01 5.69
C MET A 270 -2.37 -1.60 5.97
N ILE A 271 -2.40 -0.70 4.98
CA ILE A 271 -2.93 0.66 5.21
C ILE A 271 -4.46 0.71 5.31
N ILE A 272 -5.16 -0.29 4.78
CA ILE A 272 -6.61 -0.43 4.93
C ILE A 272 -6.94 -0.90 6.35
N ALA A 273 -6.05 -1.67 6.99
CA ALA A 273 -6.20 -2.07 8.38
C ALA A 273 -5.74 -0.96 9.32
N HIS A 274 -6.69 -0.30 9.98
CA HIS A 274 -6.46 0.96 10.71
C HIS A 274 -5.33 0.88 11.75
N GLN A 275 -5.14 -0.29 12.38
CA GLN A 275 -4.11 -0.51 13.39
C GLN A 275 -2.67 -0.54 12.85
N TYR A 276 -2.47 -0.75 11.54
CA TYR A 276 -1.15 -0.76 10.89
C TYR A 276 -0.88 0.49 10.06
N ALA A 277 -1.92 1.19 9.61
CA ALA A 277 -1.79 2.35 8.76
C ALA A 277 -0.82 3.40 9.33
N ASP A 278 -0.91 3.73 10.63
CA ASP A 278 0.00 4.70 11.27
C ASP A 278 1.45 4.22 11.28
N ALA A 279 1.67 2.93 11.56
CA ALA A 279 2.99 2.34 11.55
C ALA A 279 3.59 2.34 10.14
N ILE A 280 2.80 2.02 9.11
CA ILE A 280 3.24 2.05 7.71
C ILE A 280 3.60 3.48 7.27
N PHE A 281 2.79 4.48 7.61
CA PHE A 281 3.11 5.88 7.29
C PHE A 281 4.34 6.39 8.04
N ALA A 282 4.52 5.97 9.30
CA ALA A 282 5.72 6.30 10.08
C ALA A 282 7.02 5.74 9.47
N GLN A 283 6.94 4.62 8.73
CA GLN A 283 8.07 4.04 7.98
C GLN A 283 8.28 4.65 6.59
N HIS A 284 7.67 5.80 6.29
CA HIS A 284 7.82 6.53 5.03
C HIS A 284 7.36 5.75 3.78
N ALA A 285 6.31 4.94 3.92
CA ALA A 285 5.84 4.06 2.84
C ALA A 285 5.49 4.79 1.53
N VAL A 286 4.85 5.96 1.62
CA VAL A 286 4.55 6.80 0.44
C VAL A 286 5.82 7.07 -0.38
N ARG A 287 6.91 7.45 0.28
CA ARG A 287 8.19 7.71 -0.39
C ARG A 287 8.73 6.47 -1.09
N SER A 288 8.73 5.32 -0.42
CA SER A 288 9.25 4.07 -0.98
C SER A 288 8.44 3.62 -2.20
N VAL A 289 7.11 3.63 -2.09
CA VAL A 289 6.22 3.21 -3.19
C VAL A 289 6.30 4.18 -4.37
N THR A 290 6.32 5.50 -4.15
CA THR A 290 6.49 6.46 -5.26
C THR A 290 7.83 6.27 -5.97
N ARG A 291 8.92 6.02 -5.24
CA ARG A 291 10.23 5.74 -5.87
C ARG A 291 10.23 4.46 -6.69
N ILE A 292 9.57 3.41 -6.21
CA ILE A 292 9.40 2.15 -6.95
C ILE A 292 8.63 2.41 -8.25
N LEU A 293 7.49 3.11 -8.17
CA LEU A 293 6.69 3.46 -9.35
C LEU A 293 7.48 4.28 -10.37
N VAL A 294 8.23 5.29 -9.91
CA VAL A 294 9.11 6.10 -10.78
C VAL A 294 10.19 5.22 -11.41
N ALA A 295 10.77 4.27 -10.68
CA ALA A 295 11.80 3.37 -11.21
C ALA A 295 11.22 2.40 -12.25
N LEU A 296 10.09 1.74 -11.95
CA LEU A 296 9.37 0.85 -12.86
C LEU A 296 8.98 1.58 -14.16
N THR A 297 8.38 2.77 -14.04
CA THR A 297 7.95 3.53 -15.22
C THR A 297 9.11 4.15 -16.01
N SER A 298 10.35 4.03 -15.52
CA SER A 298 11.57 4.47 -16.22
C SER A 298 12.26 3.32 -16.97
N THR A 299 11.83 2.07 -16.78
CA THR A 299 12.46 0.94 -17.46
C THR A 299 12.10 0.93 -18.94
N THR A 300 12.94 0.29 -19.75
CA THR A 300 12.60 -0.04 -21.12
C THR A 300 11.52 -1.11 -21.14
N TYR A 301 10.61 -1.01 -22.11
CA TYR A 301 9.58 -2.02 -22.30
C TYR A 301 10.20 -3.32 -22.80
N GLU A 302 9.90 -4.44 -22.12
CA GLU A 302 10.29 -5.79 -22.52
C GLU A 302 9.11 -6.74 -22.32
N GLU A 303 8.70 -7.45 -23.37
CA GLU A 303 7.53 -8.34 -23.36
C GLU A 303 7.60 -9.39 -22.23
N ALA A 304 8.79 -9.94 -21.96
CA ALA A 304 9.00 -10.95 -20.92
C ALA A 304 8.72 -10.46 -19.48
N THR A 305 8.74 -9.14 -19.24
CA THR A 305 8.53 -8.53 -17.92
C THR A 305 7.29 -7.64 -17.87
N ALA A 306 6.67 -7.36 -19.02
CA ALA A 306 5.61 -6.36 -19.18
C ALA A 306 4.44 -6.57 -18.21
N THR A 307 3.86 -7.77 -18.16
CA THR A 307 2.74 -8.09 -17.25
C THR A 307 3.09 -7.87 -15.78
N GLY A 308 4.28 -8.30 -15.35
CA GLY A 308 4.72 -8.11 -13.97
C GLY A 308 4.90 -6.63 -13.64
N ILE A 309 5.53 -5.87 -14.53
CA ILE A 309 5.74 -4.43 -14.35
C ILE A 309 4.39 -3.71 -14.29
N ALA A 310 3.48 -4.05 -15.20
CA ALA A 310 2.13 -3.51 -15.24
C ALA A 310 1.38 -3.74 -13.92
N GLN A 311 1.40 -4.97 -13.38
CA GLN A 311 0.80 -5.30 -12.10
C GLN A 311 1.40 -4.49 -10.94
N ALA A 312 2.74 -4.42 -10.86
CA ALA A 312 3.43 -3.66 -9.82
C ALA A 312 3.16 -2.14 -9.91
N ILE A 313 3.04 -1.60 -11.13
CA ILE A 313 2.58 -0.22 -11.37
C ILE A 313 1.16 -0.03 -10.82
N ALA A 314 0.22 -0.91 -11.18
CA ALA A 314 -1.17 -0.83 -10.71
C ALA A 314 -1.27 -0.90 -9.18
N SER A 315 -0.53 -1.80 -8.54
CA SER A 315 -0.48 -1.92 -7.08
C SER A 315 0.14 -0.69 -6.40
N SER A 316 1.17 -0.09 -7.02
CA SER A 316 1.75 1.15 -6.53
C SER A 316 0.76 2.32 -6.62
N LEU A 317 0.05 2.45 -7.74
CA LEU A 317 -0.97 3.49 -7.94
C LEU A 317 -2.15 3.31 -6.97
N ALA A 318 -2.62 2.08 -6.77
CA ALA A 318 -3.70 1.75 -5.84
C ALA A 318 -3.31 2.04 -4.38
N PHE A 319 -2.07 1.74 -3.99
CA PHE A 319 -1.54 2.13 -2.68
C PHE A 319 -1.56 3.65 -2.52
N LEU A 320 -1.03 4.41 -3.49
CA LEU A 320 -0.92 5.87 -3.39
C LEU A 320 -2.28 6.57 -3.36
N SER A 321 -3.24 6.11 -4.18
CA SER A 321 -4.60 6.64 -4.19
C SER A 321 -5.34 6.41 -2.88
N THR A 322 -5.05 5.31 -2.19
CA THR A 322 -5.58 4.99 -0.84
C THR A 322 -4.81 5.74 0.27
N ALA A 323 -3.50 5.92 0.10
CA ALA A 323 -2.63 6.54 1.09
C ALA A 323 -2.82 8.06 1.21
N PHE A 324 -3.02 8.79 0.10
CA PHE A 324 -3.09 10.26 0.15
C PHE A 324 -4.27 10.84 0.93
N PRO A 325 -5.49 10.27 0.86
CA PRO A 325 -6.58 10.69 1.73
C PRO A 325 -6.36 10.29 3.20
N SER A 326 -5.35 9.47 3.50
CA SER A 326 -5.01 9.10 4.86
C SER A 326 -4.18 10.19 5.51
N THR A 327 -4.45 10.51 6.77
CA THR A 327 -3.63 11.40 7.62
C THR A 327 -3.51 12.85 7.11
N ASP A 328 -2.32 13.47 7.12
CA ASP A 328 -2.06 14.82 6.61
C ASP A 328 -1.73 14.81 5.10
N GLY A 329 -2.74 14.47 4.30
CA GLY A 329 -2.62 14.12 2.89
C GLY A 329 -1.80 15.08 2.02
N TYR A 330 -1.87 16.40 2.25
CA TYR A 330 -1.12 17.39 1.47
C TYR A 330 0.41 17.17 1.54
N ALA A 331 0.96 16.72 2.68
CA ALA A 331 2.39 16.46 2.83
C ALA A 331 2.82 15.25 1.99
N TRP A 332 2.01 14.19 1.97
CA TRP A 332 2.23 13.00 1.16
C TRP A 332 2.14 13.29 -0.33
N VAL A 333 1.11 14.05 -0.73
CA VAL A 333 0.90 14.50 -2.11
C VAL A 333 2.07 15.36 -2.58
N THR A 334 2.45 16.37 -1.78
CA THR A 334 3.61 17.24 -2.03
C THR A 334 4.86 16.40 -2.32
N HIS A 335 5.17 15.47 -1.41
CA HIS A 335 6.38 14.66 -1.53
C HIS A 335 6.36 13.74 -2.74
N ALA A 336 5.22 13.09 -3.01
CA ALA A 336 5.10 12.18 -4.14
C ALA A 336 5.22 12.91 -5.49
N ILE A 337 4.64 14.10 -5.63
CA ILE A 337 4.80 14.93 -6.84
C ILE A 337 6.27 15.30 -7.03
N GLN A 338 6.97 15.70 -5.97
CA GLN A 338 8.40 16.05 -6.02
C GLN A 338 9.29 14.88 -6.44
N ILE A 339 8.95 13.64 -6.06
CA ILE A 339 9.67 12.43 -6.51
C ILE A 339 9.45 12.17 -8.01
N GLY A 340 8.39 12.72 -8.61
CA GLY A 340 8.06 12.55 -10.03
C GLY A 340 6.84 11.66 -10.29
N LEU A 341 5.89 11.60 -9.35
CA LEU A 341 4.68 10.79 -9.48
C LEU A 341 3.88 11.12 -10.76
N LEU A 342 3.63 12.40 -11.05
CA LEU A 342 2.82 12.79 -12.21
C LEU A 342 3.49 12.39 -13.56
N PRO A 343 4.80 12.65 -13.79
CA PRO A 343 5.53 12.10 -14.93
C PRO A 343 5.51 10.56 -15.00
N ALA A 344 5.58 9.88 -13.85
CA ALA A 344 5.48 8.41 -13.81
C ALA A 344 4.10 7.92 -14.25
N MET A 345 3.01 8.60 -13.86
CA MET A 345 1.65 8.27 -14.29
C MET A 345 1.49 8.37 -15.82
N LEU A 346 2.07 9.39 -16.46
CA LEU A 346 2.05 9.51 -17.92
C LEU A 346 2.85 8.41 -18.61
N ARG A 347 4.03 8.06 -18.07
CA ARG A 347 4.87 6.98 -18.60
C ARG A 347 4.25 5.60 -18.40
N ALA A 348 3.43 5.42 -17.37
CA ALA A 348 2.75 4.16 -17.05
C ALA A 348 1.90 3.62 -18.22
N GLN A 349 1.41 4.51 -19.09
CA GLN A 349 0.54 4.17 -20.23
C GLN A 349 1.08 3.04 -21.10
N GLN A 350 2.39 2.98 -21.34
CA GLN A 350 3.00 1.97 -22.21
C GLN A 350 2.88 0.52 -21.67
N TRP A 351 2.51 0.33 -20.40
CA TRP A 351 2.30 -0.99 -19.79
C TRP A 351 0.82 -1.30 -19.52
N MET A 352 -0.10 -0.37 -19.79
CA MET A 352 -1.51 -0.54 -19.42
C MET A 352 -2.18 -1.67 -20.20
N GLY A 353 -1.70 -1.96 -21.43
CA GLY A 353 -2.19 -3.06 -22.25
C GLY A 353 -1.85 -4.46 -21.72
N ASP A 354 -0.84 -4.59 -20.86
CA ASP A 354 -0.38 -5.87 -20.31
C ASP A 354 -1.01 -6.21 -18.95
N LEU A 355 -1.93 -5.36 -18.46
CA LEU A 355 -2.65 -5.61 -17.23
C LEU A 355 -3.67 -6.75 -17.42
N PRO A 356 -3.75 -7.68 -16.45
CA PRO A 356 -4.87 -8.63 -16.39
C PRO A 356 -6.22 -7.92 -16.27
N GLU A 357 -7.28 -8.54 -16.79
CA GLU A 357 -8.65 -7.99 -16.81
C GLU A 357 -9.23 -7.65 -15.43
N ASP A 358 -8.78 -8.35 -14.37
CA ASP A 358 -9.20 -8.12 -12.99
C ASP A 358 -8.51 -6.93 -12.31
N ARG A 359 -7.57 -6.28 -13.01
CA ARG A 359 -6.77 -5.16 -12.48
C ARG A 359 -7.06 -3.89 -13.25
N ASN A 360 -7.19 -2.78 -12.53
CA ASN A 360 -7.50 -1.49 -13.13
C ASN A 360 -6.62 -0.36 -12.55
N ALA A 361 -5.57 0.00 -13.30
CA ALA A 361 -4.73 1.14 -12.97
C ALA A 361 -5.36 2.50 -13.34
N ALA A 362 -6.24 2.54 -14.35
CA ALA A 362 -6.86 3.77 -14.81
C ALA A 362 -7.70 4.43 -13.71
N GLU A 363 -8.50 3.66 -12.95
CA GLU A 363 -9.25 4.20 -11.80
C GLU A 363 -8.34 4.82 -10.74
N SER A 364 -7.18 4.20 -10.48
CA SER A 364 -6.21 4.76 -9.54
C SER A 364 -5.60 6.06 -10.07
N ILE A 365 -5.30 6.14 -11.37
CA ILE A 365 -4.82 7.38 -12.01
C ILE A 365 -5.88 8.48 -11.92
N LYS A 366 -7.14 8.18 -12.26
CA LYS A 366 -8.25 9.14 -12.16
C LYS A 366 -8.43 9.65 -10.73
N MET A 367 -8.37 8.76 -9.74
CA MET A 367 -8.42 9.13 -8.33
C MET A 367 -7.26 10.05 -7.94
N LEU A 368 -6.03 9.73 -8.36
CA LEU A 368 -4.86 10.55 -8.09
C LEU A 368 -4.95 11.95 -8.73
N LEU A 369 -5.44 12.05 -9.98
CA LEU A 369 -5.67 13.34 -10.63
C LEU A 369 -6.70 14.19 -9.88
N ARG A 370 -7.81 13.58 -9.43
CA ARG A 370 -8.82 14.26 -8.59
C ARG A 370 -8.23 14.71 -7.26
N ILE A 371 -7.40 13.88 -6.62
CA ILE A 371 -6.68 14.22 -5.39
C ILE A 371 -5.73 15.41 -5.62
N PHE A 372 -4.96 15.42 -6.70
CA PHE A 372 -4.07 16.55 -7.01
C PHE A 372 -4.85 17.84 -7.19
N SER A 373 -5.95 17.80 -7.94
CA SER A 373 -6.84 18.96 -8.14
C SER A 373 -7.40 19.45 -6.80
N LEU A 374 -7.84 18.54 -5.93
CA LEU A 374 -8.34 18.84 -4.59
C LEU A 374 -7.31 19.55 -3.70
N TYR A 375 -6.03 19.19 -3.79
CA TYR A 375 -4.97 19.80 -2.97
C TYR A 375 -4.31 21.05 -3.58
N THR A 376 -4.74 21.53 -4.76
CA THR A 376 -4.21 22.79 -5.33
C THR A 376 -4.46 24.08 -4.52
N PRO A 377 -5.39 24.18 -3.54
CA PRO A 377 -5.44 25.32 -2.62
C PRO A 377 -4.23 25.43 -1.67
N PHE A 378 -3.40 24.39 -1.55
CA PHE A 378 -2.19 24.40 -0.73
C PHE A 378 -0.99 24.82 -1.59
N ALA A 379 -0.30 25.91 -1.25
CA ALA A 379 0.94 26.34 -1.93
C ALA A 379 2.00 25.23 -1.97
N SER A 380 2.12 24.46 -0.88
CA SER A 380 3.03 23.33 -0.74
C SER A 380 2.81 22.26 -1.79
N VAL A 381 1.58 22.12 -2.31
CA VAL A 381 1.22 21.17 -3.39
C VAL A 381 1.21 21.87 -4.75
N LEU A 382 0.64 23.08 -4.83
CA LEU A 382 0.50 23.84 -6.08
C LEU A 382 1.87 24.12 -6.73
N ARG A 383 2.88 24.49 -5.93
CA ARG A 383 4.21 24.83 -6.46
C ARG A 383 4.92 23.62 -7.10
N PRO A 384 5.02 22.46 -6.44
CA PRO A 384 5.50 21.24 -7.09
C PRO A 384 4.69 20.83 -8.32
N LEU A 385 3.36 21.03 -8.33
CA LEU A 385 2.54 20.72 -9.51
C LEU A 385 2.91 21.59 -10.71
N VAL A 386 3.10 22.90 -10.52
CA VAL A 386 3.54 23.81 -11.60
C VAL A 386 4.83 23.29 -12.24
N HIS A 387 5.82 22.93 -11.41
CA HIS A 387 7.08 22.39 -11.91
C HIS A 387 6.88 21.03 -12.59
N SER A 388 6.17 20.11 -11.94
CA SER A 388 5.95 18.76 -12.47
C SER A 388 5.24 18.78 -13.82
N LEU A 389 4.22 19.64 -13.98
CA LEU A 389 3.50 19.80 -15.24
C LEU A 389 4.38 20.37 -16.36
N SER A 390 5.37 21.21 -16.02
CA SER A 390 6.33 21.70 -17.01
C SER A 390 7.15 20.56 -17.63
N HIS A 391 7.53 19.56 -16.82
CA HIS A 391 8.26 18.38 -17.26
C HIS A 391 7.36 17.41 -18.05
N CYS A 392 6.08 17.32 -17.68
CA CYS A 392 5.10 16.50 -18.40
C CYS A 392 4.84 16.96 -19.83
N LYS A 393 5.16 18.21 -20.20
CA LYS A 393 4.98 18.71 -21.58
C LYS A 393 5.71 17.86 -22.63
N GLU A 394 6.87 17.32 -22.28
CA GLU A 394 7.66 16.46 -23.17
C GLU A 394 7.11 15.03 -23.24
N LEU A 395 6.37 14.59 -22.22
CA LEU A 395 5.78 13.26 -22.13
C LEU A 395 4.41 13.15 -22.82
N GLY A 396 3.78 14.29 -23.13
CA GLY A 396 2.50 14.33 -23.84
C GLY A 396 1.28 14.22 -22.91
N SER A 397 0.28 13.47 -23.35
CA SER A 397 -1.05 13.39 -22.74
C SER A 397 -1.51 11.94 -22.57
N PHE A 398 -2.62 11.72 -21.86
CA PHE A 398 -3.25 10.41 -21.76
C PHE A 398 -3.97 10.09 -23.07
N GLN A 399 -3.57 9.03 -23.77
CA GLN A 399 -4.09 8.70 -25.11
C GLN A 399 -5.26 7.72 -25.07
N ASP A 400 -5.21 6.76 -24.15
CA ASP A 400 -6.07 5.57 -24.19
C ASP A 400 -7.38 5.72 -23.41
N ASP A 401 -7.47 6.70 -22.50
CA ASP A 401 -8.63 6.91 -21.64
C ASP A 401 -9.07 8.37 -21.64
N LYS A 402 -10.24 8.62 -22.27
CA LYS A 402 -10.78 9.97 -22.46
C LYS A 402 -11.09 10.68 -21.14
N GLU A 403 -11.67 9.98 -20.18
CA GLU A 403 -12.01 10.56 -18.87
C GLU A 403 -10.75 10.99 -18.11
N THR A 404 -9.71 10.15 -18.14
CA THR A 404 -8.39 10.42 -17.55
C THR A 404 -7.75 11.64 -18.20
N GLN A 405 -7.85 11.74 -19.53
CA GLN A 405 -7.34 12.90 -20.25
C GLN A 405 -8.10 14.18 -19.88
N GLU A 406 -9.43 14.15 -19.80
CA GLU A 406 -10.24 15.29 -19.35
C GLU A 406 -9.87 15.72 -17.92
N LEU A 407 -9.67 14.76 -17.01
CA LEU A 407 -9.22 15.06 -15.64
C LEU A 407 -7.81 15.67 -15.58
N TYR A 408 -6.91 15.22 -16.46
CA TYR A 408 -5.56 15.77 -16.56
C TYR A 408 -5.57 17.19 -17.12
N GLU A 409 -6.38 17.48 -18.15
CA GLU A 409 -6.58 18.84 -18.68
C GLU A 409 -7.18 19.77 -17.63
N GLN A 410 -8.20 19.31 -16.89
CA GLN A 410 -8.78 20.08 -15.78
C GLN A 410 -7.75 20.41 -14.70
N LEU A 411 -6.87 19.46 -14.36
CA LEU A 411 -5.76 19.71 -13.43
C LEU A 411 -4.80 20.77 -13.98
N GLN A 412 -4.44 20.69 -15.26
CA GLN A 412 -3.55 21.66 -15.92
C GLN A 412 -4.14 23.07 -15.87
N GLU A 413 -5.42 23.23 -16.24
CA GLU A 413 -6.13 24.50 -16.20
C GLU A 413 -6.19 25.07 -14.78
N LEU A 414 -6.54 24.23 -13.80
CA LEU A 414 -6.68 24.64 -12.41
C LEU A 414 -5.34 25.08 -11.80
N VAL A 415 -4.26 24.34 -12.07
CA VAL A 415 -2.91 24.70 -11.63
C VAL A 415 -2.46 25.99 -12.29
N GLN A 416 -2.66 26.13 -13.61
CA GLN A 416 -2.29 27.34 -14.33
C GLN A 416 -3.02 28.56 -13.77
N GLU A 417 -4.34 28.48 -13.58
CA GLU A 417 -5.14 29.57 -13.03
C GLU A 417 -4.66 29.96 -11.63
N ARG A 418 -4.54 29.00 -10.70
CA ARG A 418 -4.15 29.27 -9.31
C ARG A 418 -2.70 29.76 -9.20
N SER A 419 -1.82 29.31 -10.08
CA SER A 419 -0.42 29.76 -10.12
C SER A 419 -0.26 31.25 -10.42
N THR A 420 -1.24 31.88 -11.09
CA THR A 420 -1.21 33.33 -11.35
C THR A 420 -1.57 34.17 -10.13
N GLN A 421 -2.15 33.56 -9.10
CA GLN A 421 -2.69 34.24 -7.92
C GLN A 421 -1.69 34.32 -6.76
N ILE A 422 -0.59 33.56 -6.83
CA ILE A 422 0.40 33.47 -5.76
C ILE A 422 1.83 33.51 -6.31
N ASP A 423 2.81 33.79 -5.43
CA ASP A 423 4.21 33.54 -5.74
C ASP A 423 4.48 32.02 -5.72
N THR A 424 4.82 31.48 -6.88
CA THR A 424 5.11 30.05 -7.06
C THR A 424 6.57 29.69 -6.79
N ASN A 425 7.43 30.67 -6.48
CA ASN A 425 8.82 30.41 -6.10
C ASN A 425 8.89 29.62 -4.78
N MET A 426 9.56 28.48 -4.80
CA MET A 426 9.89 27.72 -3.58
C MET A 426 11.18 28.25 -2.98
N CYS A 427 11.14 28.77 -1.75
CA CYS A 427 12.32 29.28 -1.05
C CYS A 427 12.87 28.26 -0.05
N CYS A 428 14.18 28.31 0.20
CA CYS A 428 14.83 27.49 1.20
C CYS A 428 14.25 27.83 2.58
N GLN A 429 13.83 26.82 3.35
CA GLN A 429 13.24 27.02 4.68
C GLN A 429 14.29 27.11 5.80
N ASN A 430 15.58 27.25 5.47
CA ASN A 430 16.53 27.80 6.43
C ASN A 430 16.31 29.32 6.51
N PRO A 431 15.92 29.89 7.68
CA PRO A 431 15.60 31.33 7.79
C PRO A 431 16.74 32.28 7.38
N GLU A 432 17.98 31.80 7.42
CA GLU A 432 19.17 32.55 7.01
C GLU A 432 19.46 32.47 5.50
N CYS A 433 18.70 31.64 4.77
CA CYS A 433 18.84 31.43 3.34
C CYS A 433 17.63 31.99 2.58
N ARG A 434 17.88 32.59 1.41
CA ARG A 434 16.83 33.12 0.53
C ARG A 434 16.91 32.53 -0.88
N LYS A 435 17.59 31.39 -1.04
CA LYS A 435 17.72 30.74 -2.34
C LYS A 435 16.35 30.23 -2.78
N ILE A 436 16.02 30.49 -4.03
CA ILE A 436 14.81 30.01 -4.71
C ILE A 436 15.16 28.72 -5.46
N ASP A 437 14.26 27.76 -5.42
CA ASP A 437 14.36 26.49 -6.12
C ASP A 437 13.89 26.66 -7.57
N SER A 438 14.84 26.97 -8.46
CA SER A 438 14.55 27.10 -9.88
C SER A 438 14.41 25.76 -10.59
N ASN A 439 14.95 24.68 -10.00
CA ASN A 439 15.11 23.38 -10.67
C ASN A 439 14.34 22.25 -9.97
N ASN A 440 13.59 22.56 -8.91
CA ASN A 440 12.94 21.59 -8.01
C ASN A 440 13.96 20.57 -7.45
N ASP A 441 15.16 21.05 -7.11
CA ASP A 441 16.29 20.24 -6.62
C ASP A 441 16.49 20.34 -5.11
N PHE A 442 15.59 21.03 -4.40
CA PHE A 442 15.71 21.18 -2.96
C PHE A 442 15.46 19.85 -2.22
N LEU A 443 16.24 19.67 -1.16
CA LEU A 443 16.20 18.53 -0.27
C LEU A 443 15.07 18.69 0.75
N SER A 444 14.07 17.83 0.68
CA SER A 444 13.04 17.74 1.72
C SER A 444 13.60 17.07 2.99
N CYS A 445 13.16 17.53 4.16
CA CYS A 445 13.47 16.88 5.43
C CYS A 445 12.96 15.43 5.39
N SER A 446 13.87 14.47 5.55
CA SER A 446 13.55 13.03 5.44
C SER A 446 12.66 12.51 6.57
N GLY A 447 12.46 13.29 7.64
CA GLY A 447 11.64 12.91 8.78
C GLY A 447 10.19 13.37 8.64
N CYS A 448 9.96 14.69 8.60
CA CYS A 448 8.61 15.26 8.56
C CYS A 448 8.10 15.56 7.14
N PHE A 449 8.98 15.71 6.15
CA PHE A 449 8.65 16.13 4.78
C PHE A 449 7.92 17.49 4.65
N THR A 450 7.85 18.29 5.72
CA THR A 450 7.16 19.58 5.72
C THR A 450 8.07 20.75 5.34
N VAL A 451 9.39 20.54 5.35
CA VAL A 451 10.39 21.57 5.03
C VAL A 451 11.41 21.10 4.00
N GLN A 452 11.99 22.06 3.28
CA GLN A 452 12.87 21.91 2.14
C GLN A 452 14.07 22.85 2.23
N TYR A 453 15.20 22.37 1.72
CA TYR A 453 16.48 23.04 1.83
C TYR A 453 17.24 22.97 0.52
N CYS A 454 17.85 24.08 0.13
CA CYS A 454 18.67 24.11 -1.07
C CYS A 454 19.97 23.29 -0.96
N SER A 455 20.35 22.86 0.25
CA SER A 455 21.56 22.08 0.49
C SER A 455 21.55 21.37 1.84
N SER A 456 22.45 20.38 1.99
CA SER A 456 22.61 19.63 3.25
C SER A 456 23.08 20.54 4.41
N GLU A 457 23.79 21.61 4.08
CA GLU A 457 24.31 22.60 5.03
C GLU A 457 23.17 23.45 5.59
N CYS A 458 22.26 23.93 4.72
CA CYS A 458 21.06 24.65 5.16
C CYS A 458 20.15 23.78 6.03
N GLN A 459 20.00 22.50 5.67
CA GLN A 459 19.26 21.55 6.50
C GLN A 459 19.91 21.39 7.88
N LYS A 460 21.23 21.15 7.94
CA LYS A 460 21.96 20.99 9.22
C LYS A 460 21.91 22.24 10.09
N ALA A 461 21.98 23.42 9.48
CA ALA A 461 21.88 24.70 10.18
C ALA A 461 20.49 24.86 10.83
N HIS A 462 19.42 24.74 10.04
CA HIS A 462 18.05 24.86 10.55
C HIS A 462 17.70 23.74 11.54
N TRP A 463 18.21 22.52 11.32
CA TRP A 463 18.04 21.40 12.25
C TRP A 463 18.54 21.72 13.66
N LYS A 464 19.73 22.34 13.77
CA LYS A 464 20.33 22.70 15.05
C LYS A 464 19.64 23.88 15.71
N SER A 465 19.15 24.85 14.93
CA SER A 465 18.58 26.08 15.47
C SER A 465 17.12 25.93 15.93
N ALA A 466 16.29 25.20 15.19
CA ALA A 466 14.85 25.11 15.49
C ALA A 466 14.17 23.79 15.04
N HIS A 467 14.47 23.30 13.84
CA HIS A 467 13.61 22.31 13.20
C HIS A 467 13.61 20.93 13.89
N ARG A 468 14.65 20.56 14.65
CA ARG A 468 14.71 19.25 15.31
C ARG A 468 13.53 18.98 16.25
N ALA A 469 13.07 20.00 16.99
CA ALA A 469 11.96 19.85 17.92
C ALA A 469 10.63 19.68 17.16
N GLU A 470 10.38 20.58 16.22
CA GLU A 470 9.21 20.55 15.34
C GLU A 470 9.11 19.23 14.55
N CYS A 471 10.22 18.76 13.97
CA CYS A 471 10.26 17.52 13.21
C CYS A 471 9.89 16.30 14.07
N LYS A 472 10.36 16.26 15.33
CA LYS A 472 10.01 15.20 16.28
C LYS A 472 8.55 15.25 16.70
N GLU A 473 8.00 16.44 16.90
CA GLU A 473 6.59 16.63 17.23
C GLU A 473 5.70 16.14 16.09
N ILE A 474 6.00 16.53 14.84
CA ILE A 474 5.25 16.07 13.66
C ILE A 474 5.32 14.53 13.53
N GLN A 475 6.50 13.94 13.72
CA GLN A 475 6.67 12.48 13.67
C GLN A 475 5.90 11.78 14.80
N GLY A 476 5.93 12.33 16.02
CA GLY A 476 5.20 11.79 17.17
C GLY A 476 3.69 11.82 16.95
N LEU A 477 3.17 12.96 16.49
CA LEU A 477 1.75 13.07 16.14
C LEU A 477 1.35 12.03 15.09
N ARG A 478 2.11 11.91 13.99
CA ARG A 478 1.82 10.91 12.95
C ARG A 478 1.86 9.48 13.47
N ALA A 479 2.81 9.16 14.34
CA ALA A 479 2.90 7.83 14.96
C ALA A 479 1.70 7.53 15.88
N GLU A 480 1.09 8.56 16.49
CA GLU A 480 -0.15 8.49 17.27
C GLU A 480 -1.42 8.58 16.39
N GLY A 481 -1.30 8.66 15.06
CA GLY A 481 -2.43 8.88 14.15
C GLY A 481 -3.07 10.26 14.26
N ARG A 482 -2.33 11.22 14.81
CA ARG A 482 -2.69 12.64 14.97
C ARG A 482 -1.92 13.49 13.96
N PHE A 483 -2.40 14.71 13.72
CA PHE A 483 -1.79 15.63 12.76
C PHE A 483 -1.45 16.97 13.42
N PRO A 484 -0.37 17.66 12.98
CA PRO A 484 -0.07 19.00 13.44
C PRO A 484 -1.27 19.92 13.21
N ALA A 485 -1.49 20.90 14.09
CA ALA A 485 -2.50 21.92 13.84
C ALA A 485 -2.12 22.72 12.58
N PHE A 486 -3.07 22.91 11.67
CA PHE A 486 -2.85 23.75 10.49
C PHE A 486 -2.68 25.20 10.93
N SER A 487 -1.50 25.76 10.68
CA SER A 487 -1.19 27.12 11.12
C SER A 487 -1.88 28.14 10.22
N VAL A 488 -2.68 29.02 10.82
CA VAL A 488 -3.30 30.19 10.13
C VAL A 488 -2.27 31.21 9.63
N ASN A 489 -1.02 31.10 10.07
CA ASN A 489 0.08 31.94 9.59
C ASN A 489 0.92 31.25 8.51
N SER A 490 0.55 30.02 8.12
CA SER A 490 1.23 29.28 7.05
C SER A 490 0.96 29.90 5.69
N GLU A 491 1.87 29.64 4.76
CA GLU A 491 1.69 30.03 3.37
C GLU A 491 0.53 29.29 2.70
N ASP A 492 0.37 28.00 3.02
CA ASP A 492 -0.76 27.19 2.56
C ASP A 492 -2.10 27.82 2.93
N TYR A 493 -2.22 28.34 4.15
CA TYR A 493 -3.41 29.05 4.58
C TYR A 493 -3.67 30.32 3.75
N ARG A 494 -2.62 31.11 3.45
CA ARG A 494 -2.77 32.31 2.62
C ARG A 494 -3.24 31.96 1.21
N THR A 495 -2.66 30.93 0.60
CA THR A 495 -3.03 30.46 -0.74
C THR A 495 -4.45 29.93 -0.78
N ALA A 496 -4.85 29.12 0.20
CA ALA A 496 -6.21 28.61 0.28
C ALA A 496 -7.22 29.75 0.40
N ARG A 497 -6.91 30.78 1.19
CA ARG A 497 -7.74 31.99 1.31
C ARG A 497 -7.86 32.73 -0.01
N VAL A 498 -6.75 33.01 -0.69
CA VAL A 498 -6.76 33.69 -2.01
C VAL A 498 -7.56 32.90 -3.03
N THR A 499 -7.38 31.58 -3.05
CA THR A 499 -8.12 30.68 -3.94
C THR A 499 -9.62 30.75 -3.66
N ALA A 500 -10.03 30.66 -2.40
CA ALA A 500 -11.44 30.74 -2.04
C ALA A 500 -12.08 32.09 -2.38
N VAL A 501 -11.35 33.19 -2.20
CA VAL A 501 -11.81 34.53 -2.60
C VAL A 501 -12.01 34.63 -4.11
N ALA A 502 -11.06 34.14 -4.91
CA ALA A 502 -11.21 34.09 -6.37
C ALA A 502 -12.43 33.25 -6.80
N GLU A 503 -12.68 32.14 -6.11
CA GLU A 503 -13.84 31.27 -6.32
C GLU A 503 -15.18 31.94 -6.00
N ILE A 504 -15.23 32.74 -4.92
CA ILE A 504 -16.38 33.57 -4.54
C ILE A 504 -16.61 34.67 -5.58
N ALA A 505 -15.56 35.38 -5.98
CA ALA A 505 -15.64 36.45 -6.96
C ALA A 505 -16.19 35.95 -8.30
N ARG A 506 -15.75 34.76 -8.76
CA ARG A 506 -16.24 34.16 -10.01
C ARG A 506 -17.73 33.82 -9.96
N ARG A 507 -18.25 33.46 -8.79
CA ARG A 507 -19.66 33.08 -8.57
C ARG A 507 -20.52 34.19 -7.97
N LYS A 508 -20.01 35.43 -7.94
CA LYS A 508 -20.69 36.60 -7.37
C LYS A 508 -22.16 36.71 -7.80
N ALA A 509 -22.45 36.59 -9.08
CA ALA A 509 -23.81 36.76 -9.60
C ALA A 509 -24.80 35.70 -9.06
N GLU A 510 -24.35 34.46 -8.94
CA GLU A 510 -25.11 33.35 -8.36
C GLU A 510 -25.31 33.54 -6.85
N ILE A 511 -24.25 33.92 -6.14
CA ILE A 511 -24.31 34.18 -4.70
C ILE A 511 -25.33 35.28 -4.38
N LEU A 512 -25.32 36.35 -5.17
CA LEU A 512 -26.27 37.46 -5.02
C LEU A 512 -27.71 37.07 -5.37
N SER A 513 -27.92 36.14 -6.31
CA SER A 513 -29.28 35.72 -6.69
C SER A 513 -29.91 34.83 -5.61
N VAL A 514 -29.17 33.86 -5.07
CA VAL A 514 -29.61 32.99 -3.96
C VAL A 514 -29.95 33.82 -2.73
N TRP A 515 -29.12 34.80 -2.41
CA TRP A 515 -29.36 35.71 -1.30
C TRP A 515 -30.65 36.52 -1.46
N ARG A 516 -30.88 37.10 -2.64
CA ARG A 516 -32.10 37.88 -2.91
C ARG A 516 -33.37 37.03 -2.81
N ALA A 517 -33.28 35.74 -3.14
CA ALA A 517 -34.40 34.81 -3.04
C ALA A 517 -34.72 34.42 -1.58
N ASN A 518 -33.68 34.28 -0.74
CA ASN A 518 -33.82 33.84 0.64
C ASN A 518 -33.08 34.78 1.62
N PRO A 519 -33.59 36.02 1.82
CA PRO A 519 -32.99 36.93 2.78
C PRO A 519 -33.15 36.35 4.19
N PRO A 520 -32.06 36.19 4.97
CA PRO A 520 -32.18 35.69 6.34
C PRO A 520 -33.00 36.66 7.18
N ALA A 521 -33.72 36.11 8.17
CA ALA A 521 -34.37 36.91 9.19
C ALA A 521 -33.34 37.85 9.83
N SER A 522 -33.73 39.08 10.17
CA SER A 522 -32.85 40.21 10.52
C SER A 522 -31.83 39.98 11.65
N SER A 523 -31.87 38.84 12.35
CA SER A 523 -30.93 38.43 13.39
C SER A 523 -29.93 37.34 12.96
N ALA A 524 -30.20 36.59 11.88
CA ALA A 524 -29.36 35.48 11.45
C ALA A 524 -28.35 36.00 10.42
N GLY A 525 -27.22 36.51 10.91
CA GLY A 525 -26.10 37.00 10.11
C GLY A 525 -25.68 36.07 8.95
N LEU A 526 -25.08 36.65 7.91
CA LEU A 526 -24.75 35.94 6.68
C LEU A 526 -23.43 35.17 6.78
N SER A 527 -23.49 33.89 6.45
CA SER A 527 -22.31 33.03 6.35
C SER A 527 -22.19 32.40 4.95
N LEU A 528 -20.97 32.40 4.43
CA LEU A 528 -20.54 31.71 3.23
C LEU A 528 -19.64 30.56 3.64
N THR A 529 -19.82 29.40 3.03
CA THR A 529 -18.91 28.27 3.21
C THR A 529 -18.38 27.86 1.84
N VAL A 530 -17.05 27.80 1.70
CA VAL A 530 -16.37 27.28 0.51
C VAL A 530 -15.80 25.90 0.83
N ASP A 531 -16.40 24.85 0.29
CA ASP A 531 -16.04 23.46 0.54
C ASP A 531 -15.28 22.83 -0.61
N PHE A 532 -13.95 22.75 -0.47
CA PHE A 532 -13.08 22.02 -1.38
C PHE A 532 -13.13 20.53 -1.04
N ASN A 533 -13.73 19.75 -1.94
CA ASN A 533 -13.82 18.30 -1.83
C ASN A 533 -13.44 17.62 -3.14
N ILE A 534 -13.28 16.29 -3.10
CA ILE A 534 -12.76 15.53 -4.24
C ILE A 534 -13.67 15.56 -5.48
N GLU A 535 -14.97 15.78 -5.27
CA GLU A 535 -15.96 15.87 -6.34
C GLU A 535 -15.94 17.24 -7.00
N ASN A 536 -15.57 18.29 -6.25
CA ASN A 536 -15.49 19.66 -6.74
C ASN A 536 -14.21 20.37 -6.27
N PRO A 537 -13.11 20.29 -7.04
CA PRO A 537 -11.84 20.93 -6.68
C PRO A 537 -11.87 22.47 -6.79
N ARG A 538 -12.91 23.05 -7.42
CA ARG A 538 -13.22 24.49 -7.39
C ARG A 538 -14.03 24.90 -6.16
N GLY A 539 -14.45 23.93 -5.35
CA GLY A 539 -15.17 24.11 -4.11
C GLY A 539 -16.66 24.35 -4.32
N VAL A 540 -17.49 23.82 -3.44
CA VAL A 540 -18.94 24.08 -3.37
C VAL A 540 -19.17 25.30 -2.48
N ILE A 541 -19.97 26.27 -2.94
CA ILE A 541 -20.32 27.45 -2.13
C ILE A 541 -21.72 27.25 -1.53
N SER A 542 -21.80 27.27 -0.21
CA SER A 542 -23.05 27.29 0.53
C SER A 542 -23.28 28.66 1.17
N ILE A 543 -24.54 29.09 1.18
CA ILE A 543 -24.96 30.43 1.63
C ILE A 543 -26.12 30.23 2.59
N GLY A 544 -26.02 30.80 3.79
CA GLY A 544 -27.07 30.66 4.79
C GLY A 544 -26.66 31.17 6.17
N PRO A 545 -27.56 31.07 7.16
CA PRO A 545 -27.20 31.33 8.55
C PRO A 545 -26.23 30.26 9.07
N PRO A 546 -25.42 30.55 10.12
CA PRO A 546 -24.49 29.60 10.72
C PRO A 546 -25.10 28.23 11.02
N GLU A 547 -26.34 28.17 11.52
CA GLU A 547 -26.97 26.90 11.92
C GLU A 547 -27.35 25.99 10.75
N GLN A 548 -27.36 26.53 9.52
CA GLN A 548 -27.68 25.80 8.29
C GLN A 548 -26.42 25.47 7.47
N GLN A 549 -25.23 25.79 7.97
CA GLN A 549 -23.99 25.53 7.25
C GLN A 549 -23.66 24.03 7.21
N PRO A 550 -23.04 23.54 6.11
CA PRO A 550 -22.63 22.14 5.99
C PRO A 550 -21.82 21.69 7.20
N GLY A 551 -22.17 20.54 7.78
CA GLY A 551 -21.49 19.97 8.94
C GLY A 551 -21.84 20.61 10.30
N TYR A 552 -22.64 21.68 10.39
CA TYR A 552 -23.04 22.29 11.67
C TYR A 552 -23.78 21.29 12.59
N ALA A 553 -24.71 20.53 12.02
CA ALA A 553 -25.46 19.51 12.76
C ALA A 553 -24.61 18.26 13.08
N GLU A 554 -23.63 17.94 12.24
CA GLU A 554 -22.95 16.64 12.24
C GLU A 554 -21.61 16.67 12.99
N LYS A 555 -20.94 17.83 13.08
CA LYS A 555 -19.56 17.95 13.56
C LYS A 555 -19.49 18.90 14.77
N PRO A 556 -19.31 18.37 15.99
CA PRO A 556 -19.26 19.18 17.21
C PRO A 556 -18.21 20.28 17.18
N ASP A 557 -17.02 20.03 16.63
CA ASP A 557 -15.95 21.02 16.54
C ASP A 557 -16.31 22.18 15.60
N LEU A 558 -16.94 21.86 14.46
CA LEU A 558 -17.41 22.87 13.52
C LEU A 558 -18.56 23.68 14.10
N ARG A 559 -19.48 23.01 14.81
CA ARG A 559 -20.56 23.68 15.55
C ARG A 559 -20.02 24.65 16.58
N ALA A 560 -19.06 24.22 17.41
CA ALA A 560 -18.44 25.06 18.43
C ALA A 560 -17.78 26.31 17.81
N ASN A 561 -17.15 26.17 16.65
CA ASN A 561 -16.60 27.29 15.91
C ASN A 561 -17.71 28.26 15.46
N TRP A 562 -18.79 27.76 14.85
CA TRP A 562 -19.94 28.58 14.45
C TRP A 562 -20.64 29.25 15.63
N ASP A 563 -20.81 28.53 16.75
CA ASP A 563 -21.41 29.06 17.97
C ASP A 563 -20.59 30.22 18.53
N LEU A 564 -19.25 30.17 18.42
CA LEU A 564 -18.36 31.27 18.78
C LEU A 564 -18.56 32.50 17.87
N VAL A 565 -18.83 32.29 16.57
CA VAL A 565 -19.17 33.39 15.63
C VAL A 565 -20.48 34.06 16.02
N VAL A 566 -21.47 33.23 16.38
CA VAL A 566 -22.80 33.69 16.79
C VAL A 566 -22.72 34.43 18.11
N SER A 567 -22.07 33.86 19.14
CA SER A 567 -21.97 34.42 20.48
C SER A 567 -21.22 35.75 20.51
N ASN A 568 -20.24 35.94 19.61
CA ASN A 568 -19.48 37.18 19.49
C ASN A 568 -20.15 38.21 18.56
N GLY A 569 -21.32 37.92 17.98
CA GLY A 569 -22.03 38.84 17.09
C GLY A 569 -21.32 39.11 15.75
N LEU A 570 -20.28 38.35 15.40
CA LEU A 570 -19.46 38.64 14.21
C LEU A 570 -20.26 38.56 12.90
N HIS A 571 -21.20 37.64 12.84
CA HIS A 571 -22.12 37.42 11.72
C HIS A 571 -23.10 38.58 11.47
N THR A 572 -23.38 39.44 12.46
CA THR A 572 -24.32 40.58 12.28
C THR A 572 -23.64 41.82 11.71
N GLU A 573 -22.35 42.00 12.00
CA GLU A 573 -21.53 43.12 11.52
C GLU A 573 -20.73 42.79 10.25
N HIS A 574 -20.46 41.50 10.00
CA HIS A 574 -19.59 41.03 8.91
C HIS A 574 -20.17 39.86 8.14
N VAL A 575 -19.77 39.74 6.86
CA VAL A 575 -19.94 38.48 6.11
C VAL A 575 -18.89 37.51 6.61
N VAL A 576 -19.30 36.32 7.06
CA VAL A 576 -18.37 35.30 7.57
C VAL A 576 -18.11 34.26 6.49
N VAL A 577 -16.86 34.08 6.11
CA VAL A 577 -16.47 33.05 5.12
C VAL A 577 -15.74 31.90 5.82
N ALA A 578 -16.37 30.74 5.87
CA ALA A 578 -15.78 29.48 6.29
C ALA A 578 -15.10 28.77 5.10
N LEU A 579 -13.94 28.19 5.37
CA LEU A 579 -13.19 27.40 4.40
C LEU A 579 -13.19 25.95 4.85
N MET A 580 -13.45 25.03 3.94
CA MET A 580 -13.43 23.60 4.22
C MET A 580 -12.40 23.00 3.27
N LEU A 581 -11.31 22.51 3.86
CA LEU A 581 -10.15 21.97 3.14
C LEU A 581 -10.00 20.49 3.46
N PRO A 582 -9.44 19.69 2.54
CA PRO A 582 -9.12 18.29 2.78
C PRO A 582 -8.02 18.17 3.85
N TRP A 583 -8.36 17.70 5.04
CA TRP A 583 -7.41 17.47 6.12
C TRP A 583 -7.80 16.27 7.00
N GLY A 584 -6.85 15.39 7.28
CA GLY A 584 -7.03 14.26 8.21
C GLY A 584 -7.58 12.97 7.58
N ARG A 585 -7.60 11.90 8.39
CA ARG A 585 -7.91 10.50 8.02
C ARG A 585 -9.30 10.23 7.45
N TYR A 586 -10.20 11.20 7.51
CA TYR A 586 -11.46 11.16 6.80
C TYR A 586 -11.72 12.58 6.33
N VAL A 587 -11.90 12.73 5.02
CA VAL A 587 -12.36 13.95 4.34
C VAL A 587 -13.40 14.63 5.22
N GLY A 588 -13.00 15.68 5.95
CA GLY A 588 -13.92 16.26 6.93
C GLY A 588 -13.37 17.01 8.13
N THR A 589 -12.05 17.12 8.34
CA THR A 589 -11.55 18.09 9.33
C THR A 589 -11.53 19.46 8.67
N TYR A 590 -12.45 20.32 9.09
CA TYR A 590 -12.70 21.61 8.46
C TYR A 590 -12.00 22.74 9.22
N PHE A 591 -11.24 23.55 8.50
CA PHE A 591 -10.64 24.77 9.05
C PHE A 591 -11.54 25.96 8.82
N MET A 592 -12.47 26.18 9.74
CA MET A 592 -13.35 27.34 9.66
C MET A 592 -12.54 28.64 9.83
N TRP A 593 -12.27 29.31 8.72
CA TRP A 593 -11.91 30.71 8.73
C TRP A 593 -13.14 31.57 9.02
N ILE A 594 -12.92 32.76 9.57
CA ILE A 594 -13.90 33.85 9.62
C ILE A 594 -13.25 35.02 8.90
N GLY A 595 -13.58 35.15 7.61
CA GLY A 595 -13.18 36.30 6.84
C GLY A 595 -13.99 37.53 7.15
N ILE A 596 -13.58 38.28 8.17
CA ILE A 596 -14.17 39.58 8.49
C ILE A 596 -13.86 40.56 7.34
N SER A 597 -14.83 40.81 6.46
CA SER A 597 -14.82 41.97 5.57
C SER A 597 -14.88 43.26 6.39
N SER A 598 -14.30 44.35 5.86
CA SER A 598 -14.24 45.68 6.49
C SER A 598 -15.58 46.07 7.12
N ARG A 599 -15.54 46.81 8.25
CA ARG A 599 -16.72 47.51 8.78
C ARG A 599 -17.43 48.19 7.62
N VAL A 600 -18.58 47.65 7.23
CA VAL A 600 -19.39 48.33 6.23
C VAL A 600 -19.99 49.53 6.95
N GLU A 601 -19.73 50.73 6.44
CA GLU A 601 -20.34 51.95 6.98
C GLU A 601 -21.85 51.70 7.14
N THR A 602 -22.39 52.13 8.28
CA THR A 602 -23.67 51.68 8.89
C THR A 602 -24.94 51.96 8.08
N HIS A 603 -24.83 52.28 6.80
CA HIS A 603 -25.93 52.69 5.93
C HIS A 603 -25.98 51.81 4.68
N GLY A 604 -26.78 50.74 4.78
CA GLY A 604 -27.11 49.85 3.67
C GLY A 604 -27.82 48.59 4.16
N SER A 605 -28.61 47.97 3.28
CA SER A 605 -29.20 46.65 3.51
C SER A 605 -28.11 45.57 3.64
N ALA A 606 -28.39 44.42 4.26
CA ALA A 606 -27.43 43.30 4.34
C ALA A 606 -26.97 42.81 2.93
N VAL A 607 -27.79 43.05 1.90
CA VAL A 607 -27.47 42.79 0.48
C VAL A 607 -26.33 43.70 -0.02
N GLU A 608 -26.39 44.99 0.27
CA GLU A 608 -25.36 45.96 -0.16
C GLU A 608 -24.03 45.71 0.56
N ARG A 609 -24.10 45.30 1.83
CA ARG A 609 -22.91 44.87 2.60
C ARG A 609 -22.24 43.64 1.99
N LEU A 610 -23.02 42.65 1.56
CA LEU A 610 -22.50 41.48 0.85
C LEU A 610 -21.90 41.86 -0.51
N ILE A 611 -22.58 42.70 -1.28
CA ILE A 611 -22.08 43.17 -2.58
C ILE A 611 -20.74 43.87 -2.41
N GLN A 612 -20.65 44.84 -1.50
CA GLN A 612 -19.40 45.56 -1.22
C GLN A 612 -18.30 44.63 -0.69
N SER A 613 -18.64 43.66 0.16
CA SER A 613 -17.67 42.69 0.68
C SER A 613 -17.15 41.76 -0.42
N VAL A 614 -18.02 41.23 -1.28
CA VAL A 614 -17.62 40.40 -2.42
C VAL A 614 -16.93 41.22 -3.51
N GLU A 615 -17.15 42.54 -3.56
CA GLU A 615 -16.40 43.48 -4.43
C GLU A 615 -15.03 43.89 -3.87
N ALA A 616 -14.88 43.88 -2.54
CA ALA A 616 -13.65 44.23 -1.84
C ALA A 616 -12.72 43.04 -1.63
N LEU A 617 -13.27 41.81 -1.56
CA LEU A 617 -12.55 40.55 -1.62
C LEU A 617 -12.05 40.30 -3.05
#